data_AF-A0A926A335-F1
#
_entry.id   AF-A0A926A335-F1
#
_cell.length_a   1.000
_cell.length_b   1.000
_cell.length_c   1.000
_cell.angle_alpha   90.00
_cell.angle_beta   90.00
_cell.angle_gamma   90.00
#
_symmetry.space_group_name_H-M   'P 1'
#
loop_
_entity.id
_entity.type
_entity.pdbx_description
1 polymer ?
#
loop_
_entity_poly.entity_id
_entity_poly.type
_entity_poly.pdbx_seq_one_letter_code
_entity_poly.pdbx_strand_id
1 'polypeptide(L)' 'GAAAVDAWETTYLQRLTGEDPVLNWISATALRPVRDALPAEDYAQFRAQLAPRLRAAYPARPDGSTWFPFRRIFAVART' A
#
# COMPACT_ATOMS: atom_id res chain seq x y z
N GLY A 1 -29.02 -20.29 18.71
CA GLY A 1 -28.07 -21.05 17.88
C GLY A 1 -26.78 -20.28 17.84
N ALA A 2 -25.63 -20.94 18.01
CA ALA A 2 -24.34 -20.25 17.88
C ALA A 2 -24.04 -20.00 16.40
N ALA A 3 -23.61 -18.79 16.05
CA ALA A 3 -23.16 -18.46 14.69
C ALA A 3 -21.77 -19.06 14.45
N ALA A 4 -21.56 -19.69 13.30
CA ALA A 4 -20.24 -20.15 12.87
C ALA A 4 -19.49 -19.01 12.18
N VAL A 5 -18.24 -18.76 12.57
CA VAL A 5 -17.40 -17.70 11.98
C VAL A 5 -16.14 -18.33 11.41
N ASP A 6 -15.81 -17.94 10.19
CA ASP A 6 -14.54 -18.23 9.52
C ASP A 6 -13.79 -16.91 9.27
N ALA A 7 -12.51 -16.83 9.62
CA ALA A 7 -11.68 -15.65 9.43
C ALA A 7 -10.29 -16.05 8.98
N TRP A 8 -9.78 -15.35 7.96
CA TRP A 8 -8.47 -15.66 7.36
C TRP A 8 -7.78 -14.41 6.83
N GLU A 9 -6.50 -14.57 6.50
CA GLU A 9 -5.68 -13.55 5.87
C GLU A 9 -5.22 -14.03 4.48
N THR A 10 -5.15 -13.12 3.52
CA THR A 10 -4.46 -13.34 2.24
C THR A 10 -3.56 -12.16 1.94
N THR A 11 -2.30 -12.42 1.60
CA THR A 11 -1.38 -11.41 1.07
C THR A 11 -1.31 -11.55 -0.44
N TYR A 12 -1.88 -10.57 -1.15
CA TYR A 12 -1.80 -10.48 -2.61
C TYR A 12 -0.52 -9.75 -3.02
N LEU A 13 0.15 -10.19 -4.08
CA LEU A 13 1.30 -9.47 -4.64
C LEU A 13 0.86 -8.62 -5.84
N GLN A 14 0.96 -7.30 -5.72
CA GLN A 14 0.72 -6.38 -6.83
C GLN A 14 2.00 -6.19 -7.63
N ARG A 15 1.94 -6.40 -8.95
CA ARG A 15 3.03 -6.07 -9.87
C ARG A 15 2.86 -4.62 -10.30
N LEU A 16 3.74 -3.74 -9.84
CA LEU A 16 3.70 -2.32 -10.17
C LEU A 16 4.85 -1.95 -11.10
N THR A 17 4.67 -0.89 -11.90
CA THR A 17 5.66 -0.38 -12.86
C THR A 17 5.65 1.15 -12.86
N GLY A 18 6.73 1.75 -13.38
CA GLY A 18 6.90 3.21 -13.46
C GLY A 18 7.78 3.78 -12.36
N GLU A 19 7.84 5.12 -12.29
CA GLU A 19 8.60 5.85 -11.27
C GLU A 19 7.89 5.81 -9.92
N ASP A 20 8.67 5.59 -8.84
CA ASP A 20 8.21 5.44 -7.46
C ASP A 20 6.83 4.73 -7.33
N PRO A 21 6.71 3.50 -7.89
CA PRO A 21 5.41 2.91 -8.18
C PRO A 21 4.61 2.60 -6.91
N VAL A 22 5.30 2.25 -5.82
CA VAL A 22 4.69 2.04 -4.51
C VAL A 22 4.18 3.36 -3.92
N LEU A 23 4.97 4.45 -4.02
CA LEU A 23 4.56 5.77 -3.51
C LEU A 23 3.29 6.23 -4.21
N ASN A 24 3.23 6.09 -5.54
CA ASN A 24 2.06 6.48 -6.34
C ASN A 24 0.83 5.63 -5.98
N TRP A 25 1.00 4.32 -5.78
CA TRP A 25 -0.07 3.43 -5.33
C TRP A 25 -0.63 3.82 -3.96
N ILE A 26 0.23 4.03 -2.96
CA ILE A 26 -0.22 4.39 -1.61
C ILE A 26 -0.74 5.83 -1.53
N SER A 27 -0.32 6.72 -2.45
CA SER A 27 -0.83 8.09 -2.54
C SER A 27 -2.34 8.14 -2.81
N ALA A 28 -2.84 7.26 -3.68
CA ALA A 28 -4.26 7.17 -4.01
C ALA A 28 -5.09 6.46 -2.93
N THR A 29 -4.45 5.77 -1.99
CA THR A 29 -5.13 4.90 -1.00
C THR A 29 -4.85 5.38 0.41
N ALA A 30 -3.71 4.97 0.98
CA ALA A 30 -3.36 5.13 2.39
C ALA A 30 -2.89 6.56 2.75
N LEU A 31 -2.32 7.32 1.82
CA LEU A 31 -1.79 8.67 2.14
C LEU A 31 -2.81 9.79 1.96
N ARG A 32 -4.05 9.50 1.53
CA ARG A 32 -5.09 10.54 1.40
C ARG A 32 -5.28 11.36 2.69
N PRO A 33 -5.40 10.75 3.89
CA PRO A 33 -5.51 11.52 5.12
C PRO A 33 -4.26 12.36 5.44
N VAL A 34 -3.07 11.88 5.07
CA VAL A 34 -1.81 12.62 5.28
C VAL A 34 -1.74 13.84 4.37
N ARG A 35 -2.13 13.68 3.10
CA ARG A 35 -2.24 14.77 2.15
C ARG A 35 -3.23 15.83 2.62
N ASP A 36 -4.40 15.39 3.10
CA ASP A 36 -5.48 16.30 3.49
C ASP A 36 -5.14 17.06 4.79
N ALA A 37 -4.18 16.56 5.59
CA ALA A 37 -3.72 17.18 6.83
C ALA A 37 -2.52 18.12 6.67
N LEU A 38 -1.88 18.18 5.49
CA LEU A 38 -0.65 18.96 5.28
C LEU A 38 -0.84 20.06 4.22
N PRO A 39 -0.17 21.21 4.38
CA PRO A 39 0.05 22.14 3.28
C PRO A 39 0.71 21.47 2.07
N ALA A 40 0.50 22.02 0.88
CA ALA A 40 1.00 21.42 -0.36
C ALA A 40 2.53 21.26 -0.38
N GLU A 41 3.26 22.24 0.16
CA GLU A 41 4.72 22.22 0.28
C GLU A 41 5.22 21.14 1.24
N ASP A 42 4.60 21.03 2.41
CA ASP A 42 4.93 20.00 3.41
C ASP A 42 4.61 18.59 2.88
N TYR A 43 3.51 18.42 2.15
CA TYR A 43 3.18 17.15 1.51
C TYR A 43 4.19 16.79 0.41
N ALA A 44 4.65 17.75 -0.37
CA ALA A 44 5.71 17.54 -1.37
C ALA A 44 7.02 17.11 -0.68
N GLN A 45 7.41 17.78 0.40
CA GLN A 45 8.59 17.42 1.17
C GLN A 45 8.46 16.03 1.81
N PHE A 46 7.29 15.71 2.38
CA PHE A 46 6.98 14.40 2.93
C PHE A 46 7.16 13.30 1.88
N ARG A 47 6.62 13.49 0.67
CA ARG A 47 6.77 12.55 -0.45
C ARG A 47 8.24 12.38 -0.85
N ALA A 48 8.99 13.48 -0.95
CA ALA A 48 10.41 13.45 -1.30
C ALA A 48 11.25 12.65 -0.28
N GLN A 49 10.92 12.74 1.01
CA GLN A 49 11.56 11.96 2.06
C GLN A 49 11.12 10.49 2.09
N LEU A 50 9.86 10.21 1.73
CA LEU A 50 9.30 8.86 1.75
C LEU A 50 9.73 8.03 0.54
N ALA A 51 9.83 8.62 -0.64
CA ALA A 51 10.21 7.97 -1.90
C ALA A 51 11.47 7.07 -1.78
N PRO A 52 12.64 7.57 -1.30
CA PRO A 52 13.85 6.74 -1.20
C PRO A 52 13.68 5.57 -0.21
N ARG A 53 12.90 5.75 0.86
CA ARG A 53 12.62 4.69 1.83
C ARG A 53 11.79 3.58 1.20
N LEU A 54 10.80 3.94 0.37
CA LEU A 54 9.98 2.98 -0.36
C LEU A 54 10.77 2.26 -1.45
N ARG A 55 11.66 2.95 -2.18
CA ARG A 55 12.55 2.31 -3.17
C ARG A 55 13.50 1.30 -2.52
N ALA A 56 13.99 1.59 -1.31
CA ALA A 56 14.83 0.65 -0.56
C ALA A 56 14.03 -0.57 -0.05
N ALA A 57 12.81 -0.36 0.45
CA ALA A 57 11.96 -1.43 0.95
C ALA A 57 11.36 -2.32 -0.16
N TYR A 58 11.09 -1.73 -1.32
CA TYR A 58 10.50 -2.38 -2.50
C TYR A 58 11.37 -2.10 -3.73
N PRO A 59 12.51 -2.80 -3.88
CA PRO A 59 13.41 -2.57 -4.99
C PRO A 59 12.78 -2.99 -6.32
N ALA A 60 13.06 -2.21 -7.37
CA ALA A 60 12.73 -2.59 -8.73
C ALA A 60 13.53 -3.83 -9.15
N ARG A 61 12.87 -4.74 -9.87
CA ARG A 61 13.47 -5.93 -10.44
C ARG A 61 14.06 -5.63 -11.84
N PRO A 62 14.92 -6.52 -12.38
CA PRO A 62 15.51 -6.33 -13.71
C PRO A 62 14.50 -6.14 -14.85
N ASP A 63 13.26 -6.64 -14.68
CA ASP A 63 12.17 -6.48 -15.64
C ASP A 63 11.39 -5.14 -15.49
N GLY A 64 11.89 -4.23 -14.65
CA GLY A 64 11.26 -2.95 -14.34
C GLY A 64 10.05 -3.05 -13.41
N SER A 65 9.73 -4.23 -12.88
CA SER A 65 8.61 -4.41 -11.95
C SER A 65 9.01 -4.19 -10.50
N THR A 66 8.10 -3.67 -9.70
CA THR A 66 8.19 -3.63 -8.24
C THR A 66 7.04 -4.45 -7.66
N TRP A 67 7.35 -5.38 -6.76
CA TRP A 67 6.33 -6.21 -6.13
C TRP A 67 5.90 -5.63 -4.79
N PHE A 68 4.62 -5.33 -4.66
CA PHE A 68 4.04 -4.74 -3.48
C PHE A 68 3.08 -5.71 -2.77
N PRO A 69 3.44 -6.25 -1.59
CA PRO A 69 2.58 -7.11 -0.80
C PRO A 69 1.40 -6.35 -0.21
N PHE A 70 0.20 -6.88 -0.42
CA PHE A 70 -1.06 -6.25 -0.04
C PHE A 70 -1.92 -7.21 0.76
N ARG A 71 -1.85 -7.04 2.09
CA ARG A 71 -2.55 -7.87 3.05
C ARG A 71 -4.05 -7.54 3.11
N ARG A 72 -4.87 -8.58 3.17
CA ARG A 72 -6.32 -8.52 3.36
C ARG A 72 -6.75 -9.53 4.41
N ILE A 73 -7.52 -9.06 5.38
CA ILE A 73 -8.20 -9.89 6.37
C ILE A 73 -9.65 -10.03 5.93
N PHE A 74 -10.17 -11.24 5.96
CA PHE A 74 -11.54 -11.58 5.61
C PHE A 74 -12.20 -12.28 6.79
N ALA A 75 -13.51 -12.09 6.93
CA ALA A 75 -14.33 -12.81 7.90
C ALA A 75 -15.72 -13.08 7.32
N VAL A 76 -16.24 -14.28 7.56
CA VAL A 76 -17.57 -14.74 7.12
C VAL A 76 -18.29 -15.35 8.32
N ALA A 77 -19.48 -14.84 8.63
CA ALA A 77 -20.35 -15.38 9.68
C ALA A 77 -21.59 -16.03 9.06
N ARG A 78 -21.98 -17.20 9.59
CA ARG A 78 -23.22 -17.91 9.24
C ARG A 78 -24.07 -18.03 10.50
N THR A 79 -25.28 -17.49 10.42
CA THR A 79 -26.30 -17.53 11.47
C THR A 79 -27.30 -18.64 11.23
#